data_AF-A0A954LJC6-F1
#
_entry.id   AF-A0A954LJC6-F1
#
_cell.length_a   1.000
_cell.length_b   1.000
_cell.length_c   1.000
_cell.angle_alpha   90.00
_cell.angle_beta   90.00
_cell.angle_gamma   90.00
#
_symmetry.space_group_name_H-M   'P 1'
#
loop_
_entity.id
_entity.type
_entity.pdbx_description
1 polymer ?
#
loop_
_entity_poly.entity_id
_entity_poly.type
_entity_poly.pdbx_seq_one_letter_code
_entity_poly.pdbx_strand_id
1 'polypeptide(L)'
;CLNVLEKAIDKVLIAGVPSYAIPLHSGDCKNTTLDEAWVWDVLEQYEPLPEPQTTSYIPMMRAANRLFEERFETLLPRIRTKTPEAAASPLGKTEQISYDWLANGGKRFRPFMTLAAYDALTGAKGLNSGPGGETALEYSDGVGRVAMAIEAFHKASLVHDDIEDDDQYRYGQETLHRKYDLGTAINVGDHLIGLGYRLVSSARGEIGAEAAADILDRMAAAHIKLCDGQGAEMAWQSDPKAELTPLDALQIYALKTSPAFEAAMYAGLRMAGSTLEYEEFLPQFARHVGVGFQILNDLKDWRGDADNKLVAGQDALSLRPTVLLALAYQSANEEERETLRQLVESQEPDETRITKLREIFERHKVFDKAEVLIEKSRSRAEALVDDLDSEDLQQLCHFLIDTVLAPEDVPKPDLPPDPVIVPLQITGA
;
A
#
# COMPACT_ATOMS: atom_id res chain seq x y z
N CYS A 1 -47.99 23.01 -22.12
CA CYS A 1 -49.09 22.46 -22.95
C CYS A 1 -49.30 21.00 -22.59
N LEU A 2 -50.48 20.62 -22.09
CA LEU A 2 -50.72 19.24 -21.61
C LEU A 2 -50.40 18.17 -22.67
N ASN A 3 -50.83 18.39 -23.91
CA ASN A 3 -50.61 17.45 -25.03
C ASN A 3 -49.13 17.28 -25.40
N VAL A 4 -48.28 18.28 -25.13
CA VAL A 4 -46.82 18.18 -25.34
C VAL A 4 -46.17 17.49 -24.15
N LEU A 5 -46.61 17.82 -22.93
CA LEU A 5 -46.14 17.19 -21.71
C LEU A 5 -46.42 15.67 -21.74
N GLU A 6 -47.63 15.26 -22.11
CA GLU A 6 -48.02 13.84 -22.22
C GLU A 6 -47.16 13.06 -23.23
N LYS A 7 -46.75 13.69 -24.33
CA LYS A 7 -45.86 13.05 -25.33
C LYS A 7 -44.39 13.03 -24.92
N ALA A 8 -43.98 13.92 -24.02
CA ALA A 8 -42.61 14.04 -23.56
C ALA A 8 -42.36 13.24 -22.27
N ILE A 9 -43.39 13.01 -21.45
CA ILE A 9 -43.26 12.45 -20.11
C ILE A 9 -42.60 11.07 -20.13
N ASP A 10 -43.01 10.18 -21.05
CA ASP A 10 -42.41 8.84 -21.18
C ASP A 10 -40.92 8.91 -21.53
N LYS A 11 -40.53 9.84 -22.40
CA LYS A 11 -39.13 10.02 -22.80
C LYS A 11 -38.28 10.58 -21.67
N VAL A 12 -38.85 11.50 -20.89
CA VAL A 12 -38.17 12.10 -19.72
C VAL A 12 -38.01 11.07 -18.61
N LEU A 13 -39.03 10.24 -18.35
CA LEU A 13 -38.96 9.13 -17.41
C LEU A 13 -37.90 8.09 -17.80
N ILE A 14 -37.82 7.73 -19.09
CA ILE A 14 -36.81 6.80 -19.60
C ILE A 14 -35.39 7.36 -19.47
N ALA A 15 -35.21 8.67 -19.68
CA ALA A 15 -33.91 9.32 -19.59
C ALA A 15 -33.45 9.55 -18.13
N GLY A 16 -34.33 9.33 -17.14
CA GLY A 16 -34.00 9.54 -15.72
C GLY A 16 -33.69 10.99 -15.36
N VAL A 17 -34.09 11.95 -16.20
CA VAL A 17 -33.80 13.36 -15.99
C VAL A 17 -34.87 13.96 -15.06
N PRO A 18 -34.50 14.54 -13.91
CA PRO A 18 -35.44 15.27 -13.07
C PRO A 18 -36.13 16.38 -13.89
N SER A 19 -37.45 16.46 -13.81
CA SER A 19 -38.22 17.45 -14.56
C SER A 19 -39.33 18.05 -13.73
N TYR A 20 -39.65 19.32 -14.02
CA TYR A 20 -40.71 20.07 -13.37
C TYR A 20 -41.68 20.61 -14.43
N ALA A 21 -42.97 20.51 -14.16
CA ALA A 21 -43.99 21.11 -15.02
C ALA A 21 -44.10 22.60 -14.69
N ILE A 22 -43.78 23.45 -15.66
CA ILE A 22 -43.85 24.91 -15.50
C ILE A 22 -45.21 25.42 -16.00
N PRO A 23 -45.93 26.24 -15.21
CA PRO A 23 -47.18 26.84 -15.67
C PRO A 23 -46.94 27.83 -16.81
N LEU A 24 -47.89 27.88 -17.73
CA LEU A 24 -47.90 28.83 -18.84
C LEU A 24 -48.86 29.97 -18.52
N HIS A 25 -48.59 31.18 -19.02
CA HIS A 25 -49.49 32.32 -18.83
C HIS A 25 -50.83 32.18 -19.58
N SER A 26 -50.91 31.29 -20.56
CA SER A 26 -52.14 31.01 -21.31
C SER A 26 -52.39 29.50 -21.42
N GLY A 27 -53.67 29.11 -21.49
CA GLY A 27 -54.10 27.71 -21.61
C GLY A 27 -53.94 27.12 -23.01
N ASP A 28 -53.47 27.91 -23.98
CA ASP A 28 -53.21 27.50 -25.35
C ASP A 28 -51.71 27.28 -25.61
N CYS A 29 -51.41 26.52 -26.67
CA CYS A 29 -50.05 26.07 -26.95
C CYS A 29 -49.38 26.86 -28.09
N LYS A 30 -50.01 27.94 -28.56
CA LYS A 30 -49.52 28.79 -29.66
C LYS A 30 -49.11 30.15 -29.12
N ASN A 31 -47.85 30.54 -29.31
CA ASN A 31 -47.29 31.84 -28.89
C ASN A 31 -47.48 32.16 -27.39
N THR A 32 -47.35 31.15 -26.54
CA THR A 32 -47.44 31.30 -25.08
C THR A 32 -46.06 31.54 -24.47
N THR A 33 -46.03 32.24 -23.34
CA THR A 33 -44.83 32.44 -22.51
C THR A 33 -44.97 31.67 -21.21
N LEU A 34 -43.85 31.21 -20.67
CA LEU A 34 -43.80 30.54 -19.38
C LEU A 34 -43.85 31.57 -18.25
N ASP A 35 -44.33 31.15 -17.07
CA ASP A 35 -44.26 31.98 -15.88
C ASP A 35 -42.81 32.01 -15.34
N GLU A 36 -42.05 33.01 -15.76
CA GLU A 36 -40.63 33.13 -15.41
C GLU A 36 -40.43 33.31 -13.91
N ALA A 37 -41.32 34.04 -13.23
CA ALA A 37 -41.24 34.25 -11.80
C ALA A 37 -41.37 32.94 -11.03
N TRP A 38 -42.28 32.07 -11.46
CA TRP A 38 -42.45 30.74 -10.87
C TRP A 38 -41.23 29.83 -11.10
N VAL A 39 -40.60 29.91 -12.27
CA VAL A 39 -39.36 29.15 -12.54
C VAL A 39 -38.24 29.58 -11.59
N TRP A 40 -38.05 30.88 -11.41
CA TRP A 40 -37.04 31.38 -10.49
C TRP A 40 -37.34 31.00 -9.04
N ASP A 41 -38.60 31.07 -8.61
CA ASP A 41 -39.00 30.66 -7.25
C ASP A 41 -38.71 29.17 -6.98
N VAL A 42 -38.98 28.29 -7.96
CA VAL A 42 -38.65 26.85 -7.85
C VAL A 42 -37.13 26.61 -7.85
N LEU A 43 -36.37 27.36 -8.65
CA LEU A 43 -34.91 27.24 -8.68
C LEU A 43 -34.27 27.78 -7.39
N GLU A 44 -34.81 28.85 -6.82
CA GLU A 44 -34.32 29.44 -5.56
C GLU A 44 -34.69 28.57 -4.34
N GLN A 45 -35.83 27.88 -4.37
CA GLN A 45 -36.25 26.94 -3.33
C GLN A 45 -35.62 25.54 -3.46
N TYR A 46 -34.87 25.28 -4.54
CA TYR A 46 -34.17 24.01 -4.70
C TYR A 46 -33.00 23.93 -3.72
N GLU A 47 -33.21 23.22 -2.62
CA GLU A 47 -32.12 22.76 -1.75
C GLU A 47 -31.57 21.45 -2.33
N PRO A 48 -30.30 21.41 -2.80
CA PRO A 48 -29.69 20.15 -3.15
C PRO A 48 -29.74 19.22 -1.93
N LEU A 49 -30.13 17.96 -2.15
CA LEU A 49 -30.03 16.95 -1.10
C LEU A 49 -28.60 16.98 -0.54
N PRO A 50 -28.41 16.85 0.78
CA PRO A 50 -27.07 16.70 1.34
C PRO A 50 -26.36 15.61 0.55
N GLU A 51 -25.24 15.94 -0.10
CA GLU A 51 -24.46 14.91 -0.77
C GLU A 51 -24.10 13.85 0.27
N PRO A 52 -24.38 12.57 0.02
CA PRO A 52 -23.96 11.54 0.95
C PRO A 52 -22.45 11.64 1.11
N GLN A 53 -21.99 11.80 2.36
CA GLN A 53 -20.56 11.71 2.66
C GLN A 53 -20.12 10.29 2.31
N THR A 54 -19.42 10.15 1.19
CA THR A 54 -18.82 8.88 0.81
C THR A 54 -17.53 8.72 1.59
N THR A 55 -17.49 7.76 2.52
CA THR A 55 -16.25 7.41 3.21
C THR A 55 -15.25 6.84 2.22
N SER A 56 -14.14 7.54 1.98
CA SER A 56 -13.11 7.10 1.03
C SER A 56 -11.70 7.38 1.56
N TYR A 57 -10.80 6.41 1.39
CA TYR A 57 -9.37 6.57 1.73
C TYR A 57 -8.55 7.21 0.61
N ILE A 58 -9.14 7.46 -0.57
CA ILE A 58 -8.45 8.10 -1.70
C ILE A 58 -7.84 9.46 -1.33
N PRO A 59 -8.52 10.36 -0.58
CA PRO A 59 -7.90 11.61 -0.13
C PRO A 59 -6.63 11.39 0.72
N MET A 60 -6.58 10.34 1.55
CA MET A 60 -5.40 10.02 2.38
C MET A 60 -4.28 9.42 1.55
N MET A 61 -4.61 8.57 0.57
CA MET A 61 -3.61 8.06 -0.37
C MET A 61 -2.99 9.23 -1.17
N ARG A 62 -3.80 10.20 -1.61
CA ARG A 62 -3.28 11.44 -2.24
C ARG A 62 -2.45 12.26 -1.26
N ALA A 63 -2.89 12.42 -0.02
CA ALA A 63 -2.14 13.15 1.01
C ALA A 63 -0.76 12.51 1.27
N ALA A 64 -0.67 11.18 1.31
CA ALA A 64 0.57 10.45 1.45
C ALA A 64 1.52 10.68 0.26
N ASN A 65 1.01 10.73 -0.97
CA ASN A 65 1.83 11.05 -2.15
C ASN A 65 2.30 12.51 -2.17
N ARG A 66 1.44 13.46 -1.79
CA ARG A 66 1.79 14.89 -1.69
C ARG A 66 2.94 15.19 -0.72
N LEU A 67 3.18 14.33 0.28
CA LEU A 67 4.38 14.43 1.14
C LEU A 67 5.68 14.40 0.33
N PHE A 68 5.74 13.63 -0.76
CA PHE A 68 6.93 13.41 -1.55
C PHE A 68 6.97 14.24 -2.84
N GLU A 69 5.81 14.67 -3.34
CA GLU A 69 5.71 15.45 -4.58
C GLU A 69 5.70 16.97 -4.31
N GLU A 70 4.89 17.41 -3.34
CA GLU A 70 4.63 18.85 -3.13
C GLU A 70 5.31 19.37 -1.85
N ARG A 71 5.33 18.56 -0.79
CA ARG A 71 5.77 18.98 0.55
C ARG A 71 7.20 18.54 0.89
N PHE A 72 7.87 17.81 0.01
CA PHE A 72 9.15 17.16 0.30
C PHE A 72 10.22 18.15 0.76
N GLU A 73 10.45 19.22 -0.01
CA GLU A 73 11.46 20.24 0.32
C GLU A 73 11.07 21.09 1.55
N THR A 74 9.79 21.21 1.86
CA THR A 74 9.30 21.91 3.06
C THR A 74 9.54 21.08 4.32
N LEU A 75 9.20 19.79 4.26
CA LEU A 75 9.30 18.88 5.41
C LEU A 75 10.74 18.40 5.61
N LEU A 76 11.48 18.25 4.54
CA LEU A 76 12.86 17.79 4.50
C LEU A 76 13.73 18.68 3.58
N PRO A 77 14.10 19.89 4.03
CA PRO A 77 14.93 20.78 3.23
C PRO A 77 16.33 20.21 3.03
N ARG A 78 16.88 20.38 1.82
CA ARG A 78 18.26 20.01 1.49
C ARG A 78 19.27 20.81 2.32
N ILE A 79 20.26 20.12 2.90
CA ILE A 79 21.29 20.75 3.75
C ILE A 79 22.55 21.00 2.93
N ARG A 80 23.02 19.97 2.20
CA ARG A 80 24.28 19.97 1.46
C ARG A 80 24.12 20.18 -0.04
N THR A 81 22.95 19.86 -0.62
CA THR A 81 22.73 19.87 -2.07
C THR A 81 21.85 21.04 -2.51
N LYS A 82 22.03 22.22 -1.92
CA LYS A 82 21.21 23.42 -2.22
C LYS A 82 21.49 24.04 -3.59
N THR A 83 22.68 23.78 -4.16
CA THR A 83 23.05 24.23 -5.51
C THR A 83 23.56 23.06 -6.33
N PRO A 84 23.52 23.13 -7.67
CA PRO A 84 24.05 22.07 -8.54
C PRO A 84 25.53 21.74 -8.26
N GLU A 85 26.36 22.75 -7.97
CA GLU A 85 27.78 22.56 -7.66
C GLU A 85 27.96 21.82 -6.32
N ALA A 86 27.15 22.17 -5.32
CA ALA A 86 27.18 21.52 -4.01
C ALA A 86 26.66 20.08 -4.10
N ALA A 87 25.64 19.82 -4.92
CA ALA A 87 25.13 18.49 -5.21
C ALA A 87 26.19 17.59 -5.89
N ALA A 88 26.93 18.14 -6.86
CA ALA A 88 28.03 17.45 -7.53
C ALA A 88 29.28 17.24 -6.64
N SER A 89 29.37 17.92 -5.50
CA SER A 89 30.50 17.79 -4.59
C SER A 89 30.55 16.42 -3.90
N PRO A 90 31.73 15.91 -3.51
CA PRO A 90 31.83 14.65 -2.75
C PRO A 90 30.98 14.62 -1.48
N LEU A 91 30.77 15.76 -0.82
CA LEU A 91 29.92 15.87 0.39
C LEU A 91 28.41 15.88 0.07
N GLY A 92 28.02 16.29 -1.14
CA GLY A 92 26.62 16.36 -1.57
C GLY A 92 26.06 15.04 -2.09
N LYS A 93 26.92 14.17 -2.63
CA LYS A 93 26.50 12.93 -3.32
C LYS A 93 25.55 12.05 -2.51
N THR A 94 25.88 11.76 -1.25
CA THR A 94 25.05 10.88 -0.40
C THR A 94 23.66 11.48 -0.14
N GLU A 95 23.61 12.77 0.18
CA GLU A 95 22.32 13.47 0.39
C GLU A 95 21.51 13.47 -0.90
N GLN A 96 22.14 13.74 -2.05
CA GLN A 96 21.47 13.73 -3.35
C GLN A 96 20.84 12.37 -3.64
N ILE A 97 21.61 11.28 -3.59
CA ILE A 97 21.12 9.93 -3.91
C ILE A 97 20.03 9.52 -2.92
N SER A 98 20.22 9.78 -1.62
CA SER A 98 19.24 9.43 -0.59
C SER A 98 17.91 10.17 -0.77
N TYR A 99 17.97 11.47 -1.06
CA TYR A 99 16.77 12.29 -1.23
C TYR A 99 16.03 11.90 -2.50
N ASP A 100 16.75 11.66 -3.59
CA ASP A 100 16.16 11.23 -4.85
C ASP A 100 15.54 9.83 -4.72
N TRP A 101 16.18 8.91 -4.00
CA TRP A 101 15.62 7.60 -3.68
C TRP A 101 14.38 7.71 -2.80
N LEU A 102 14.38 8.58 -1.78
CA LEU A 102 13.23 8.77 -0.90
C LEU A 102 12.03 9.39 -1.65
N ALA A 103 12.28 10.40 -2.47
CA ALA A 103 11.28 11.17 -3.20
C ALA A 103 10.58 10.37 -4.32
N ASN A 104 11.26 9.39 -4.93
CA ASN A 104 10.74 8.69 -6.13
C ASN A 104 10.41 7.21 -5.88
N GLY A 105 9.38 6.68 -6.55
CA GLY A 105 9.02 5.26 -6.52
C GLY A 105 8.32 4.80 -5.23
N GLY A 106 7.63 3.66 -5.31
CA GLY A 106 6.86 3.06 -4.22
C GLY A 106 5.41 3.55 -4.11
N LYS A 107 4.51 2.67 -3.64
CA LYS A 107 3.06 2.94 -3.53
C LYS A 107 2.67 3.87 -2.36
N ARG A 108 3.64 4.28 -1.53
CA ARG A 108 3.47 5.14 -0.33
C ARG A 108 2.43 4.63 0.66
N PHE A 109 2.29 3.30 0.74
CA PHE A 109 1.29 2.65 1.58
C PHE A 109 1.56 2.83 3.09
N ARG A 110 2.83 2.80 3.53
CA ARG A 110 3.18 2.98 4.95
C ARG A 110 2.98 4.43 5.44
N PRO A 111 3.36 5.47 4.67
CA PRO A 111 2.95 6.84 4.96
C PRO A 111 1.43 7.01 5.00
N PHE A 112 0.72 6.40 4.04
CA PHE A 112 -0.75 6.37 4.04
C PHE A 112 -1.30 5.79 5.34
N MET A 113 -0.84 4.61 5.77
CA MET A 113 -1.27 3.98 7.03
C MET A 113 -1.03 4.90 8.24
N THR A 114 0.12 5.57 8.28
CA THR A 114 0.46 6.50 9.36
C THR A 114 -0.51 7.68 9.40
N LEU A 115 -0.81 8.28 8.24
CA LEU A 115 -1.75 9.41 8.15
C LEU A 115 -3.19 8.98 8.42
N ALA A 116 -3.59 7.81 7.93
CA ALA A 116 -4.95 7.29 8.11
C ALA A 116 -5.21 6.91 9.58
N ALA A 117 -4.24 6.29 10.27
CA ALA A 117 -4.36 6.00 11.70
C ALA A 117 -4.43 7.28 12.55
N TYR A 118 -3.70 8.33 12.16
CA TYR A 118 -3.82 9.64 12.79
C TYR A 118 -5.20 10.28 12.54
N ASP A 119 -5.71 10.24 11.31
CA ASP A 119 -7.04 10.77 10.96
C ASP A 119 -8.17 10.05 11.71
N ALA A 120 -8.11 8.72 11.81
CA ALA A 120 -9.11 7.90 12.51
C ALA A 120 -9.32 8.31 13.98
N LEU A 121 -8.28 8.81 14.66
CA LEU A 121 -8.37 9.27 16.05
C LEU A 121 -8.52 10.80 16.20
N THR A 122 -8.48 11.56 15.10
CA THR A 122 -8.61 13.03 15.13
C THR A 122 -9.90 13.55 14.48
N GLY A 123 -10.88 12.64 14.35
CA GLY A 123 -12.25 12.93 13.89
C GLY A 123 -12.51 12.57 12.43
N ALA A 124 -11.68 11.70 11.83
CA ALA A 124 -11.87 11.09 10.51
C ALA A 124 -12.24 12.11 9.42
N LYS A 125 -11.65 13.31 9.49
CA LYS A 125 -12.01 14.42 8.60
C LYS A 125 -11.59 14.12 7.18
N GLY A 126 -10.47 13.41 7.01
CA GLY A 126 -10.04 12.96 5.71
C GLY A 126 -11.00 11.93 5.12
N LEU A 127 -11.43 10.96 5.92
CA LEU A 127 -12.36 9.91 5.51
C LEU A 127 -13.74 10.46 5.11
N ASN A 128 -14.21 11.48 5.84
CA ASN A 128 -15.54 12.11 5.68
C ASN A 128 -15.57 13.27 4.65
N SER A 129 -14.51 13.45 3.86
CA SER A 129 -14.50 14.42 2.76
C SER A 129 -15.45 13.98 1.65
N GLY A 130 -16.48 14.78 1.37
CA GLY A 130 -17.50 14.48 0.35
C GLY A 130 -16.93 14.33 -1.08
N PRO A 131 -17.75 13.88 -2.06
CA PRO A 131 -17.31 13.53 -3.42
C PRO A 131 -16.61 14.65 -4.21
N GLY A 132 -16.75 15.92 -3.80
CA GLY A 132 -16.05 17.09 -4.35
C GLY A 132 -15.12 17.81 -3.36
N GLY A 133 -14.98 17.29 -2.14
CA GLY A 133 -14.17 17.87 -1.09
C GLY A 133 -12.69 17.52 -1.26
N GLU A 134 -11.96 18.29 -2.07
CA GLU A 134 -10.50 18.39 -1.98
C GLU A 134 -10.05 19.07 -0.68
N THR A 135 -10.79 18.95 0.42
CA THR A 135 -10.32 19.42 1.71
C THR A 135 -9.19 18.49 2.11
N ALA A 136 -7.97 18.89 1.74
CA ALA A 136 -6.76 18.19 2.09
C ALA A 136 -6.78 17.98 3.60
N LEU A 137 -6.51 16.75 4.05
CA LEU A 137 -6.27 16.47 5.46
C LEU A 137 -5.30 17.53 5.99
N GLU A 138 -5.77 18.44 6.83
CA GLU A 138 -4.93 19.47 7.43
C GLU A 138 -4.23 18.85 8.65
N TYR A 139 -2.99 18.43 8.44
CA TYR A 139 -2.10 17.97 9.50
C TYR A 139 -0.87 18.87 9.59
N SER A 140 -0.26 18.91 10.77
CA SER A 140 0.94 19.71 11.02
C SER A 140 2.14 19.18 10.24
N ASP A 141 3.15 20.03 10.03
CA ASP A 141 4.41 19.58 9.42
C ASP A 141 5.04 18.44 10.23
N GLY A 142 4.89 18.45 11.55
CA GLY A 142 5.33 17.38 12.45
C GLY A 142 4.75 16.02 12.09
N VAL A 143 3.44 15.93 11.84
CA VAL A 143 2.76 14.69 11.41
C VAL A 143 3.31 14.22 10.06
N GLY A 144 3.46 15.15 9.12
CA GLY A 144 4.04 14.85 7.81
C GLY A 144 5.48 14.31 7.90
N ARG A 145 6.31 14.89 8.76
CA ARG A 145 7.69 14.42 8.99
C ARG A 145 7.73 13.01 9.57
N VAL A 146 6.84 12.65 10.50
CA VAL A 146 6.77 11.29 11.04
C VAL A 146 6.33 10.28 9.98
N ALA A 147 5.34 10.60 9.15
CA ALA A 147 4.93 9.75 8.04
C ALA A 147 6.07 9.56 7.01
N MET A 148 6.84 10.63 6.71
CA MET A 148 8.05 10.54 5.89
C MET A 148 9.15 9.70 6.55
N ALA A 149 9.28 9.74 7.88
CA ALA A 149 10.26 8.95 8.60
C ALA A 149 10.01 7.45 8.44
N ILE A 150 8.74 7.02 8.52
CA ILE A 150 8.34 5.63 8.27
C ILE A 150 8.78 5.18 6.87
N GLU A 151 8.57 6.01 5.84
CA GLU A 151 9.06 5.71 4.49
C GLU A 151 10.57 5.70 4.40
N ALA A 152 11.27 6.59 5.10
CA ALA A 152 12.73 6.63 5.10
C ALA A 152 13.33 5.33 5.65
N PHE A 153 12.80 4.79 6.75
CA PHE A 153 13.21 3.48 7.25
C PHE A 153 12.87 2.35 6.29
N HIS A 154 11.67 2.37 5.69
CA HIS A 154 11.29 1.36 4.70
C HIS A 154 12.22 1.39 3.47
N LYS A 155 12.55 2.58 2.98
CA LYS A 155 13.46 2.73 1.84
C LYS A 155 14.90 2.42 2.18
N ALA A 156 15.32 2.63 3.42
CA ALA A 156 16.61 2.15 3.90
C ALA A 156 16.65 0.61 3.88
N SER A 157 15.62 -0.05 4.42
CA SER A 157 15.57 -1.50 4.45
C SER A 157 15.57 -2.10 3.04
N LEU A 158 14.86 -1.49 2.09
CA LEU A 158 14.87 -1.95 0.70
C LEU A 158 16.26 -1.85 0.05
N VAL A 159 17.04 -0.81 0.36
CA VAL A 159 18.40 -0.67 -0.20
C VAL A 159 19.33 -1.76 0.33
N HIS A 160 19.19 -2.13 1.61
CA HIS A 160 19.97 -3.22 2.20
C HIS A 160 19.47 -4.60 1.75
N ASP A 161 18.16 -4.81 1.67
CA ASP A 161 17.53 -6.03 1.14
C ASP A 161 17.92 -6.26 -0.33
N ASP A 162 17.93 -5.20 -1.18
CA ASP A 162 18.41 -5.26 -2.56
C ASP A 162 19.83 -5.82 -2.66
N ILE A 163 20.70 -5.48 -1.70
CA ILE A 163 22.10 -5.93 -1.66
C ILE A 163 22.17 -7.39 -1.21
N GLU A 164 21.43 -7.73 -0.15
CA GLU A 164 21.44 -9.07 0.45
C GLU A 164 20.84 -10.11 -0.51
N ASP A 165 19.82 -9.72 -1.28
CA ASP A 165 19.15 -10.55 -2.27
C ASP A 165 19.77 -10.46 -3.68
N ASP A 166 20.76 -9.58 -3.88
CA ASP A 166 21.44 -9.33 -5.16
C ASP A 166 20.48 -8.89 -6.30
N ASP A 167 19.39 -8.21 -5.93
CA ASP A 167 18.29 -7.79 -6.82
C ASP A 167 18.78 -6.84 -7.93
N GLN A 168 18.31 -7.06 -9.17
CA GLN A 168 18.71 -6.23 -10.32
C GLN A 168 17.89 -4.94 -10.44
N TYR A 169 16.58 -5.00 -10.16
CA TYR A 169 15.65 -3.92 -10.39
C TYR A 169 14.69 -3.72 -9.21
N ARG A 170 14.38 -2.46 -8.91
CA ARG A 170 13.37 -2.04 -7.93
C ARG A 170 12.59 -0.86 -8.51
N TYR A 171 11.25 -0.92 -8.44
CA TYR A 171 10.35 0.10 -9.00
C TYR A 171 10.62 0.42 -10.48
N GLY A 172 10.99 -0.58 -11.28
CA GLY A 172 11.32 -0.42 -12.70
C GLY A 172 12.62 0.33 -12.97
N GLN A 173 13.52 0.46 -11.99
CA GLN A 173 14.84 1.08 -12.09
C GLN A 173 15.91 0.13 -11.55
N GLU A 174 17.16 0.27 -12.00
CA GLU A 174 18.28 -0.51 -11.43
C GLU A 174 18.42 -0.22 -9.92
N THR A 175 18.68 -1.27 -9.14
CA THR A 175 18.95 -1.15 -7.70
C THR A 175 20.22 -0.33 -7.46
N LEU A 176 20.31 0.32 -6.29
CA LEU A 176 21.39 1.28 -6.02
C LEU A 176 22.79 0.65 -6.10
N HIS A 177 22.93 -0.61 -5.70
CA HIS A 177 24.21 -1.31 -5.71
C HIS A 177 24.65 -1.72 -7.12
N ARG A 178 23.71 -1.89 -8.06
CA ARG A 178 23.98 -2.09 -9.49
C ARG A 178 24.30 -0.79 -10.20
N LYS A 179 23.54 0.26 -9.92
CA LYS A 179 23.68 1.58 -10.56
C LYS A 179 24.95 2.33 -10.15
N TYR A 180 25.32 2.25 -8.87
CA TYR A 180 26.48 2.97 -8.32
C TYR A 180 27.60 2.00 -7.96
N ASP A 181 27.49 1.40 -6.77
CA ASP A 181 28.36 0.35 -6.25
C ASP A 181 27.84 -0.09 -4.88
N LEU A 182 28.35 -1.22 -4.38
CA LEU A 182 27.99 -1.78 -3.07
C LEU A 182 28.20 -0.79 -1.91
N GLY A 183 29.36 -0.11 -1.87
CA GLY A 183 29.70 0.79 -0.77
C GLY A 183 28.81 2.04 -0.74
N THR A 184 28.50 2.58 -1.92
CA THR A 184 27.56 3.69 -2.06
C THR A 184 26.16 3.31 -1.59
N ALA A 185 25.67 2.12 -1.97
CA ALA A 185 24.34 1.64 -1.59
C ALA A 185 24.22 1.44 -0.07
N ILE A 186 25.18 0.76 0.57
CA ILE A 186 25.22 0.59 2.04
C ILE A 186 25.11 1.95 2.74
N ASN A 187 25.96 2.91 2.33
CA ASN A 187 26.01 4.23 2.92
C ASN A 187 24.73 5.05 2.68
N VAL A 188 24.01 4.85 1.57
CA VAL A 188 22.70 5.48 1.33
C VAL A 188 21.65 4.89 2.27
N GLY A 189 21.61 3.57 2.47
CA GLY A 189 20.73 2.94 3.45
C GLY A 189 20.96 3.49 4.86
N ASP A 190 22.21 3.57 5.29
CA ASP A 190 22.60 4.14 6.60
C ASP A 190 22.19 5.62 6.74
N HIS A 191 22.36 6.39 5.66
CA HIS A 191 21.96 7.79 5.64
C HIS A 191 20.45 7.96 5.79
N LEU A 192 19.64 7.09 5.15
CA LEU A 192 18.18 7.08 5.28
C LEU A 192 17.70 6.67 6.67
N ILE A 193 18.40 5.75 7.35
CA ILE A 193 18.16 5.42 8.77
C ILE A 193 18.36 6.68 9.63
N GLY A 194 19.50 7.36 9.47
CA GLY A 194 19.79 8.60 10.18
C GLY A 194 18.76 9.70 9.90
N LEU A 195 18.28 9.77 8.66
CA LEU A 195 17.23 10.69 8.22
C LEU A 195 15.89 10.41 8.92
N GLY A 196 15.50 9.14 9.03
CA GLY A 196 14.29 8.73 9.75
C GLY A 196 14.29 9.21 11.21
N TYR A 197 15.39 8.99 11.93
CA TYR A 197 15.55 9.51 13.30
C TYR A 197 15.46 11.04 13.36
N ARG A 198 16.08 11.75 12.40
CA ARG A 198 16.07 13.21 12.35
C ARG A 198 14.66 13.77 12.10
N LEU A 199 13.88 13.12 11.23
CA LEU A 199 12.52 13.53 10.91
C LEU A 199 11.60 13.46 12.13
N VAL A 200 11.60 12.34 12.86
CA VAL A 200 10.79 12.21 14.10
C VAL A 200 11.29 13.18 15.19
N SER A 201 12.61 13.26 15.39
CA SER A 201 13.19 14.14 16.40
C SER A 201 12.90 15.63 16.14
N SER A 202 12.85 16.04 14.88
CA SER A 202 12.53 17.44 14.52
C SER A 202 11.04 17.77 14.70
N ALA A 203 10.15 16.77 14.61
CA ALA A 203 8.71 16.93 14.84
C ALA A 203 8.33 17.10 16.32
N ARG A 204 9.23 16.82 17.28
CA ARG A 204 8.94 16.80 18.73
C ARG A 204 8.27 18.06 19.29
N GLY A 205 8.51 19.23 18.68
CA GLY A 205 7.90 20.48 19.13
C GLY A 205 6.41 20.59 18.78
N GLU A 206 5.99 19.89 17.72
CA GLU A 206 4.61 19.88 17.22
C GLU A 206 3.83 18.68 17.74
N ILE A 207 4.45 17.49 17.80
CA ILE A 207 3.78 16.24 18.23
C ILE A 207 3.97 15.92 19.73
N GLY A 208 4.83 16.67 20.42
CA GLY A 208 5.22 16.39 21.81
C GLY A 208 6.47 15.52 21.94
N ALA A 209 7.28 15.80 22.95
CA ALA A 209 8.56 15.12 23.16
C ALA A 209 8.42 13.65 23.57
N GLU A 210 7.41 13.33 24.39
CA GLU A 210 7.10 11.96 24.79
C GLU A 210 6.63 11.13 23.59
N ALA A 211 5.71 11.67 22.78
CA ALA A 211 5.25 11.00 21.57
C ALA A 211 6.42 10.72 20.60
N ALA A 212 7.30 11.70 20.39
CA ALA A 212 8.47 11.51 19.56
C ALA A 212 9.40 10.41 20.11
N ALA A 213 9.59 10.34 21.44
CA ALA A 213 10.40 9.30 22.07
C ALA A 213 9.78 7.90 21.92
N ASP A 214 8.47 7.78 22.17
CA ASP A 214 7.74 6.51 22.05
C ASP A 214 7.74 6.00 20.60
N ILE A 215 7.55 6.90 19.64
CA ILE A 215 7.61 6.57 18.20
C ILE A 215 9.01 6.10 17.82
N LEU A 216 10.06 6.78 18.27
CA LEU A 216 11.45 6.38 18.01
C LEU A 216 11.76 5.00 18.61
N ASP A 217 11.31 4.73 19.83
CA ASP A 217 11.48 3.43 20.49
C ASP A 217 10.77 2.32 19.71
N ARG A 218 9.50 2.53 19.33
CA ARG A 218 8.74 1.55 18.54
C ARG A 218 9.35 1.31 17.17
N MET A 219 9.80 2.35 16.47
CA MET A 219 10.47 2.22 15.18
C MET A 219 11.81 1.49 15.30
N ALA A 220 12.59 1.78 16.35
CA ALA A 220 13.85 1.07 16.61
C ALA A 220 13.60 -0.42 16.90
N ALA A 221 12.62 -0.74 17.76
CA ALA A 221 12.24 -2.13 18.04
C ALA A 221 11.75 -2.85 16.77
N ALA A 222 10.97 -2.19 15.92
CA ALA A 222 10.54 -2.74 14.64
C ALA A 222 11.71 -2.98 13.68
N HIS A 223 12.68 -2.07 13.64
CA HIS A 223 13.89 -2.21 12.83
C HIS A 223 14.74 -3.40 13.32
N ILE A 224 14.93 -3.56 14.64
CA ILE A 224 15.64 -4.71 15.21
C ILE A 224 14.96 -6.02 14.81
N LYS A 225 13.63 -6.13 14.97
CA LYS A 225 12.88 -7.33 14.54
C LYS A 225 13.03 -7.62 13.05
N LEU A 226 13.03 -6.58 12.20
CA LEU A 226 13.27 -6.73 10.76
C LEU A 226 14.66 -7.31 10.49
N CYS A 227 15.70 -6.79 11.14
CA CYS A 227 17.06 -7.32 11.04
C CYS A 227 17.15 -8.77 11.56
N ASP A 228 16.47 -9.10 12.66
CA ASP A 228 16.41 -10.46 13.19
C ASP A 228 15.75 -11.41 12.17
N GLY A 229 14.66 -10.98 11.53
CA GLY A 229 13.98 -11.72 10.48
C GLY A 229 14.86 -11.95 9.25
N GLN A 230 15.54 -10.90 8.79
CA GLN A 230 16.47 -10.99 7.66
C GLN A 230 17.68 -11.87 7.97
N GLY A 231 18.27 -11.71 9.16
CA GLY A 231 19.38 -12.55 9.63
C GLY A 231 18.98 -14.02 9.78
N ALA A 232 17.76 -14.30 10.25
CA ALA A 232 17.23 -15.65 10.29
C ALA A 232 17.06 -16.24 8.88
N GLU A 233 16.53 -15.47 7.93
CA GLU A 233 16.43 -15.89 6.52
C GLU A 233 17.79 -16.26 5.92
N MET A 234 18.79 -15.40 6.09
CA MET A 234 20.16 -15.67 5.63
C MET A 234 20.78 -16.91 6.31
N ALA A 235 20.54 -17.09 7.61
CA ALA A 235 21.03 -18.26 8.34
C ALA A 235 20.44 -19.56 7.78
N TRP A 236 19.14 -19.57 7.48
CA TRP A 236 18.47 -20.70 6.83
C TRP A 236 18.99 -20.98 5.42
N GLN A 237 19.19 -19.93 4.61
CA GLN A 237 19.78 -20.08 3.27
C GLN A 237 21.20 -20.68 3.32
N SER A 238 21.95 -20.42 4.39
CA SER A 238 23.31 -20.91 4.56
C SER A 238 23.40 -22.38 5.01
N ASP A 239 22.30 -22.99 5.48
CA ASP A 239 22.23 -24.40 5.88
C ASP A 239 21.21 -25.18 5.02
N PRO A 240 21.61 -25.67 3.83
CA PRO A 240 20.71 -26.38 2.92
C PRO A 240 20.22 -27.73 3.45
N LYS A 241 20.76 -28.21 4.58
CA LYS A 241 20.36 -29.49 5.21
C LYS A 241 19.28 -29.32 6.28
N ALA A 242 19.02 -28.08 6.71
CA ALA A 242 18.02 -27.82 7.71
C ALA A 242 16.61 -28.01 7.11
N GLU A 243 15.80 -28.87 7.71
CA GLU A 243 14.41 -29.07 7.30
C GLU A 243 13.54 -27.95 7.89
N LEU A 244 13.23 -26.95 7.06
CA LEU A 244 12.39 -25.82 7.44
C LEU A 244 10.97 -26.30 7.79
N THR A 245 10.50 -26.01 9.01
CA THR A 245 9.11 -26.29 9.38
C THR A 245 8.21 -25.11 9.02
N PRO A 246 6.89 -25.34 8.81
CA PRO A 246 5.97 -24.23 8.57
C PRO A 246 5.95 -23.20 9.70
N LEU A 247 6.22 -23.62 10.95
CA LEU A 247 6.28 -22.69 12.07
C LEU A 247 7.49 -21.77 11.97
N ASP A 248 8.65 -22.29 11.55
CA ASP A 248 9.88 -21.49 11.37
C ASP A 248 9.67 -20.43 10.27
N ALA A 249 9.12 -20.82 9.12
CA ALA A 249 8.81 -19.90 8.02
C ALA A 249 7.84 -18.79 8.48
N LEU A 250 6.78 -19.15 9.20
CA LEU A 250 5.81 -18.17 9.72
C LEU A 250 6.41 -17.24 10.78
N GLN A 251 7.42 -17.69 11.54
CA GLN A 251 8.15 -16.83 12.48
C GLN A 251 9.01 -15.79 11.73
N ILE A 252 9.71 -16.20 10.67
CA ILE A 252 10.48 -15.27 9.82
C ILE A 252 9.54 -14.23 9.20
N TYR A 253 8.38 -14.65 8.69
CA TYR A 253 7.41 -13.72 8.08
C TYR A 253 6.85 -12.71 9.09
N ALA A 254 6.63 -13.17 10.33
CA ALA A 254 6.19 -12.30 11.42
C ALA A 254 7.25 -11.23 11.78
N LEU A 255 8.53 -11.45 11.48
CA LEU A 255 9.63 -10.52 11.76
C LEU A 255 9.93 -9.58 10.59
N LYS A 256 9.72 -9.98 9.33
CA LYS A 256 10.00 -9.12 8.16
C LYS A 256 8.97 -8.01 7.97
N THR A 257 7.72 -8.37 7.70
CA THR A 257 6.74 -7.39 7.21
C THR A 257 5.91 -6.78 8.34
N SER A 258 5.54 -7.60 9.31
CA SER A 258 4.63 -7.21 10.40
C SER A 258 5.14 -6.02 11.23
N PRO A 259 6.43 -5.93 11.61
CA PRO A 259 6.88 -4.83 12.47
C PRO A 259 6.81 -3.46 11.78
N ALA A 260 6.95 -3.41 10.45
CA ALA A 260 6.83 -2.16 9.72
C ALA A 260 5.37 -1.66 9.65
N PHE A 261 4.39 -2.57 9.53
CA PHE A 261 2.97 -2.22 9.63
C PHE A 261 2.60 -1.78 11.06
N GLU A 262 3.10 -2.50 12.07
CA GLU A 262 2.94 -2.15 13.49
C GLU A 262 3.47 -0.72 13.74
N ALA A 263 4.69 -0.43 13.32
CA ALA A 263 5.32 0.88 13.53
C ALA A 263 4.57 2.03 12.80
N ALA A 264 4.10 1.80 11.58
CA ALA A 264 3.35 2.81 10.81
C ALA A 264 2.02 3.18 11.48
N MET A 265 1.23 2.16 11.86
CA MET A 265 -0.02 2.38 12.59
C MET A 265 0.24 3.02 13.95
N TYR A 266 1.19 2.48 14.72
CA TYR A 266 1.54 3.00 16.04
C TYR A 266 1.92 4.47 15.98
N ALA A 267 2.74 4.87 15.00
CA ALA A 267 3.14 6.26 14.84
C ALA A 267 1.94 7.20 14.61
N GLY A 268 0.98 6.79 13.78
CA GLY A 268 -0.25 7.56 13.56
C GLY A 268 -1.09 7.70 14.82
N LEU A 269 -1.37 6.57 15.50
CA LEU A 269 -2.17 6.55 16.72
C LEU A 269 -1.50 7.36 17.84
N ARG A 270 -0.18 7.21 18.01
CA ARG A 270 0.58 7.88 19.07
C ARG A 270 0.68 9.38 18.89
N MET A 271 0.66 9.87 17.65
CA MET A 271 0.57 11.31 17.35
C MET A 271 -0.82 11.88 17.66
N ALA A 272 -1.88 11.06 17.56
CA ALA A 272 -3.24 11.48 17.87
C ALA A 272 -3.56 11.46 19.38
N GLY A 273 -2.87 10.62 20.16
CA GLY A 273 -3.09 10.56 21.60
C GLY A 273 -2.38 9.40 22.30
N SER A 274 -3.00 8.93 23.39
CA SER A 274 -2.55 7.74 24.10
C SER A 274 -2.81 6.48 23.27
N THR A 275 -1.91 5.50 23.37
CA THR A 275 -2.05 4.20 22.67
C THR A 275 -2.25 3.03 23.61
N LEU A 276 -2.46 3.29 24.91
CA LEU A 276 -2.55 2.24 25.94
C LEU A 276 -3.63 1.20 25.63
N GLU A 277 -4.76 1.66 25.09
CA GLU A 277 -5.88 0.81 24.68
C GLU A 277 -5.57 -0.10 23.47
N TYR A 278 -4.52 0.20 22.70
CA TYR A 278 -4.15 -0.53 21.48
C TYR A 278 -2.87 -1.37 21.63
N GLU A 279 -2.23 -1.38 22.80
CA GLU A 279 -0.92 -2.03 22.99
C GLU A 279 -0.93 -3.54 22.74
N GLU A 280 -2.01 -4.23 23.11
CA GLU A 280 -2.16 -5.67 22.87
C GLU A 280 -2.71 -5.98 21.47
N PHE A 281 -3.62 -5.13 20.98
CA PHE A 281 -4.27 -5.28 19.68
C PHE A 281 -3.26 -5.14 18.53
N LEU A 282 -2.49 -4.05 18.53
CA LEU A 282 -1.75 -3.64 17.35
C LEU A 282 -0.66 -4.64 16.91
N PRO A 283 0.15 -5.22 17.82
CA PRO A 283 1.14 -6.24 17.44
C PRO A 283 0.48 -7.51 16.88
N GLN A 284 -0.69 -7.90 17.41
CA GLN A 284 -1.40 -9.10 16.94
C GLN A 284 -2.04 -8.87 15.57
N PHE A 285 -2.70 -7.74 15.39
CA PHE A 285 -3.26 -7.32 14.11
C PHE A 285 -2.17 -7.24 13.03
N ALA A 286 -1.08 -6.51 13.31
CA ALA A 286 0.03 -6.35 12.37
C ALA A 286 0.70 -7.69 12.02
N ARG A 287 0.81 -8.61 12.99
CA ARG A 287 1.31 -9.97 12.76
C ARG A 287 0.43 -10.75 11.80
N HIS A 288 -0.88 -10.74 11.97
CA HIS A 288 -1.79 -11.48 11.11
C HIS A 288 -1.81 -10.93 9.69
N VAL A 289 -1.92 -9.61 9.54
CA VAL A 289 -1.87 -8.94 8.23
C VAL A 289 -0.51 -9.14 7.56
N GLY A 290 0.59 -8.94 8.29
CA GLY A 290 1.95 -9.08 7.76
C GLY A 290 2.31 -10.50 7.34
N VAL A 291 1.93 -11.50 8.12
CA VAL A 291 2.11 -12.92 7.74
C VAL A 291 1.27 -13.26 6.52
N GLY A 292 -0.02 -12.90 6.50
CA GLY A 292 -0.88 -13.15 5.34
C GLY A 292 -0.33 -12.51 4.05
N PHE A 293 0.20 -11.28 4.16
CA PHE A 293 0.82 -10.57 3.04
C PHE A 293 2.03 -11.31 2.47
N GLN A 294 2.92 -11.84 3.31
CA GLN A 294 4.08 -12.59 2.82
C GLN A 294 3.68 -13.89 2.14
N ILE A 295 2.71 -14.63 2.70
CA ILE A 295 2.22 -15.85 2.04
C ILE A 295 1.60 -15.52 0.68
N LEU A 296 0.84 -14.41 0.60
CA LEU A 296 0.26 -13.94 -0.65
C LEU A 296 1.34 -13.55 -1.68
N ASN A 297 2.42 -12.88 -1.24
CA ASN A 297 3.55 -12.54 -2.11
C ASN A 297 4.26 -13.79 -2.66
N ASP A 298 4.48 -14.81 -1.82
CA ASP A 298 5.05 -16.07 -2.30
C ASP A 298 4.13 -16.72 -3.33
N LEU A 299 2.82 -16.78 -3.06
CA LEU A 299 1.87 -17.34 -4.03
C LEU A 299 1.88 -16.57 -5.36
N LYS A 300 2.05 -15.25 -5.33
CA LYS A 300 2.18 -14.42 -6.54
C LYS A 300 3.44 -14.74 -7.34
N ASP A 301 4.57 -14.96 -6.66
CA ASP A 301 5.82 -15.36 -7.32
C ASP A 301 5.64 -16.64 -8.16
N TRP A 302 4.75 -17.55 -7.74
CA TRP A 302 4.44 -18.80 -8.44
C TRP A 302 3.35 -18.68 -9.52
N ARG A 303 2.47 -17.69 -9.46
CA ARG A 303 1.39 -17.50 -10.43
C ARG A 303 1.86 -16.78 -11.71
N GLY A 304 2.98 -16.08 -11.62
CA GLY A 304 3.55 -15.31 -12.72
C GLY A 304 2.80 -14.00 -12.85
N ASP A 305 3.36 -12.93 -12.28
CA ASP A 305 2.90 -11.58 -12.54
C ASP A 305 3.61 -11.07 -13.81
N ALA A 306 2.83 -10.58 -14.79
CA ALA A 306 3.35 -10.10 -16.08
C ALA A 306 4.23 -8.86 -15.94
N ASP A 307 4.23 -8.22 -14.77
CA ASP A 307 4.75 -6.87 -14.61
C ASP A 307 6.19 -6.75 -14.07
N ASN A 308 6.86 -7.78 -13.51
CA ASN A 308 8.21 -7.55 -12.95
C ASN A 308 9.21 -8.72 -12.78
N LYS A 309 8.93 -9.98 -13.15
CA LYS A 309 9.97 -11.04 -13.12
C LYS A 309 10.01 -11.83 -14.43
N LEU A 310 11.21 -11.97 -15.01
CA LEU A 310 11.45 -12.74 -16.25
C LEU A 310 11.23 -14.26 -16.06
N VAL A 311 11.19 -14.76 -14.82
CA VAL A 311 10.98 -16.17 -14.48
C VAL A 311 10.16 -16.26 -13.19
N ALA A 312 9.02 -16.96 -13.23
CA ALA A 312 8.17 -17.22 -12.04
C ALA A 312 8.82 -18.28 -11.13
N GLY A 313 8.72 -18.13 -9.81
CA GLY A 313 9.23 -19.10 -8.82
C GLY A 313 10.73 -18.98 -8.52
N GLN A 314 11.36 -17.84 -8.83
CA GLN A 314 12.79 -17.62 -8.53
C GLN A 314 13.08 -17.69 -7.04
N ASP A 315 12.19 -17.19 -6.19
CA ASP A 315 12.42 -17.14 -4.73
C ASP A 315 12.57 -18.55 -4.13
N ALA A 316 11.91 -19.53 -4.73
CA ALA A 316 12.03 -20.93 -4.32
C ALA A 316 13.32 -21.60 -4.79
N LEU A 317 13.96 -21.10 -5.85
CA LEU A 317 15.26 -21.57 -6.31
C LEU A 317 16.42 -20.96 -5.54
N SER A 318 16.23 -19.77 -4.95
CA SER A 318 17.20 -19.07 -4.11
C SER A 318 17.30 -19.62 -2.69
N LEU A 319 16.64 -20.75 -2.38
CA LEU A 319 16.58 -21.34 -1.03
C LEU A 319 15.94 -20.44 0.01
N ARG A 320 15.11 -19.48 -0.41
CA ARG A 320 14.40 -18.67 0.58
C ARG A 320 13.53 -19.60 1.43
N PRO A 321 13.54 -19.43 2.77
CA PRO A 321 12.79 -20.25 3.69
C PRO A 321 11.30 -19.92 3.63
N THR A 322 10.66 -20.27 2.51
CA THR A 322 9.27 -19.96 2.27
C THR A 322 8.32 -20.94 2.95
N VAL A 323 7.12 -20.48 3.30
CA VAL A 323 6.08 -21.37 3.85
C VAL A 323 5.69 -22.47 2.87
N LEU A 324 5.76 -22.19 1.55
CA LEU A 324 5.44 -23.17 0.51
C LEU A 324 6.44 -24.34 0.52
N LEU A 325 7.74 -24.02 0.60
CA LEU A 325 8.79 -25.03 0.72
C LEU A 325 8.65 -25.83 2.02
N ALA A 326 8.33 -25.16 3.14
CA ALA A 326 8.12 -25.82 4.42
C ALA A 326 6.92 -26.79 4.41
N LEU A 327 5.82 -26.41 3.76
CA LEU A 327 4.64 -27.25 3.59
C LEU A 327 4.92 -28.46 2.69
N ALA A 328 5.77 -28.28 1.67
CA ALA A 328 6.24 -29.37 0.83
C ALA A 328 7.07 -30.37 1.63
N TYR A 329 8.09 -29.92 2.39
CA TYR A 329 8.89 -30.79 3.26
C TYR A 329 8.05 -31.54 4.29
N GLN A 330 7.06 -30.86 4.88
CA GLN A 330 6.16 -31.49 5.85
C GLN A 330 5.32 -32.61 5.23
N SER A 331 4.94 -32.49 3.95
CA SER A 331 4.03 -33.42 3.26
C SER A 331 4.76 -34.51 2.45
N ALA A 332 6.02 -34.26 2.09
CA ALA A 332 6.83 -35.11 1.23
C ALA A 332 7.23 -36.44 1.90
N ASN A 333 7.25 -37.51 1.10
CA ASN A 333 7.87 -38.78 1.47
C ASN A 333 9.41 -38.71 1.40
N GLU A 334 10.12 -39.76 1.81
CA GLU A 334 11.60 -39.73 1.87
C GLU A 334 12.27 -39.50 0.50
N GLU A 335 11.72 -40.07 -0.58
CA GLU A 335 12.24 -39.88 -1.94
C GLU A 335 12.03 -38.44 -2.43
N GLU A 336 10.86 -37.86 -2.14
CA GLU A 336 10.52 -36.48 -2.46
C GLU A 336 11.34 -35.48 -1.63
N ARG A 337 11.59 -35.77 -0.34
CA ARG A 337 12.46 -34.97 0.51
C ARG A 337 13.88 -34.93 -0.03
N GLU A 338 14.40 -36.07 -0.45
CA GLU A 338 15.72 -36.14 -1.08
C GLU A 338 15.75 -35.39 -2.41
N THR A 339 14.67 -35.47 -3.19
CA THR A 339 14.51 -34.66 -4.41
C THR A 339 14.52 -33.16 -4.10
N LEU A 340 13.78 -32.71 -3.07
CA LEU A 340 13.77 -31.31 -2.63
C LEU A 340 15.17 -30.84 -2.24
N ARG A 341 15.94 -31.64 -1.48
CA ARG A 341 17.34 -31.33 -1.12
C ARG A 341 18.25 -31.27 -2.35
N GLN A 342 18.06 -32.16 -3.32
CA GLN A 342 18.86 -32.15 -4.55
C GLN A 342 18.54 -30.98 -5.46
N LEU A 343 17.27 -30.53 -5.50
CA LEU A 343 16.87 -29.35 -6.27
C LEU A 343 17.60 -28.09 -5.79
N VAL A 344 17.94 -28.01 -4.51
CA VAL A 344 18.74 -26.92 -3.93
C VAL A 344 20.16 -26.87 -4.48
N GLU A 345 20.84 -28.03 -4.55
CA GLU A 345 22.26 -28.13 -4.93
C GLU A 345 22.47 -28.35 -6.45
N SER A 346 21.38 -28.58 -7.19
CA SER A 346 21.41 -28.91 -8.62
C SER A 346 21.94 -27.78 -9.49
N GLN A 347 22.78 -28.12 -10.47
CA GLN A 347 23.23 -27.21 -11.54
C GLN A 347 22.32 -27.25 -12.78
N GLU A 348 21.16 -27.91 -12.69
CA GLU A 348 20.16 -27.90 -13.77
C GLU A 348 19.65 -26.46 -14.02
N PRO A 349 19.20 -26.16 -15.25
CA PRO A 349 18.57 -24.88 -15.56
C PRO A 349 17.39 -24.59 -14.62
N ASP A 350 17.26 -23.33 -14.21
CA ASP A 350 16.23 -22.87 -13.26
C ASP A 350 14.81 -23.30 -13.66
N GLU A 351 14.45 -23.19 -14.95
CA GLU A 351 13.14 -23.64 -15.46
C GLU A 351 12.85 -25.13 -15.16
N THR A 352 13.88 -25.98 -15.24
CA THR A 352 13.75 -27.42 -14.95
C THR A 352 13.52 -27.64 -13.46
N ARG A 353 14.28 -26.93 -12.63
CA ARG A 353 14.19 -27.02 -11.16
C ARG A 353 12.83 -26.52 -10.67
N ILE A 354 12.34 -25.38 -11.20
CA ILE A 354 11.00 -24.83 -10.91
C ILE A 354 9.90 -25.82 -11.29
N THR A 355 10.01 -26.45 -12.48
CA THR A 355 9.00 -27.41 -12.95
C THR A 355 8.89 -28.60 -12.00
N LYS A 356 10.02 -29.22 -11.62
CA LYS A 356 10.04 -30.32 -10.66
C LYS A 356 9.48 -29.93 -9.29
N LEU A 357 9.83 -28.72 -8.81
CA LEU A 357 9.31 -28.21 -7.55
C LEU A 357 7.80 -27.96 -7.60
N ARG A 358 7.29 -27.42 -8.72
CA ARG A 358 5.86 -27.23 -8.96
C ARG A 358 5.10 -28.54 -8.91
N GLU A 359 5.60 -29.60 -9.56
CA GLU A 359 4.97 -30.92 -9.54
C GLU A 359 4.81 -31.48 -8.11
N ILE A 360 5.83 -31.29 -7.25
CA ILE A 360 5.76 -31.67 -5.84
C ILE A 360 4.71 -30.82 -5.11
N PHE A 361 4.70 -29.51 -5.35
CA PHE A 361 3.75 -28.58 -4.72
C PHE A 361 2.30 -28.92 -5.09
N GLU A 362 2.02 -29.19 -6.36
CA GLU A 362 0.69 -29.55 -6.86
C GLU A 362 0.24 -30.91 -6.30
N ARG A 363 1.12 -31.92 -6.32
CA ARG A 363 0.83 -33.25 -5.77
C ARG A 363 0.41 -33.20 -4.30
N HIS A 364 1.08 -32.35 -3.52
CA HIS A 364 0.84 -32.19 -2.08
C HIS A 364 -0.12 -31.06 -1.72
N LYS A 365 -0.75 -30.42 -2.72
CA LYS A 365 -1.69 -29.30 -2.57
C LYS A 365 -1.13 -28.18 -1.69
N VAL A 366 0.14 -27.85 -1.91
CA VAL A 366 0.86 -26.82 -1.14
C VAL A 366 0.21 -25.45 -1.34
N PHE A 367 -0.20 -25.12 -2.57
CA PHE A 367 -0.89 -23.86 -2.88
C PHE A 367 -2.23 -23.74 -2.12
N ASP A 368 -3.09 -24.77 -2.16
CA ASP A 368 -4.35 -24.79 -1.41
C ASP A 368 -4.12 -24.61 0.11
N LYS A 369 -3.10 -25.29 0.66
CA LYS A 369 -2.74 -25.16 2.08
C LYS A 369 -2.31 -23.73 2.43
N ALA A 370 -1.56 -23.07 1.55
CA ALA A 370 -1.15 -21.69 1.74
C ALA A 370 -2.32 -20.71 1.66
N GLU A 371 -3.27 -20.92 0.74
CA GLU A 371 -4.52 -20.13 0.69
C GLU A 371 -5.32 -20.26 2.00
N VAL A 372 -5.42 -21.46 2.56
CA VAL A 372 -6.07 -21.68 3.87
C VAL A 372 -5.35 -20.91 4.99
N LEU A 373 -4.01 -20.79 4.94
CA LEU A 373 -3.25 -20.00 5.92
C LEU A 373 -3.51 -18.49 5.76
N ILE A 374 -3.69 -17.99 4.54
CA ILE A 374 -4.08 -16.59 4.28
C ILE A 374 -5.46 -16.33 4.86
N GLU A 375 -6.45 -17.18 4.56
CA GLU A 375 -7.81 -17.01 5.05
C GLU A 375 -7.86 -17.05 6.58
N LYS A 376 -7.14 -17.98 7.20
CA LYS A 376 -7.00 -18.04 8.66
C LYS A 376 -6.35 -16.78 9.24
N SER A 377 -5.42 -16.16 8.51
CA SER A 377 -4.79 -14.91 8.93
C SER A 377 -5.75 -13.73 8.80
N ARG A 378 -6.54 -13.68 7.72
CA ARG A 378 -7.65 -12.72 7.54
C ARG A 378 -8.66 -12.83 8.68
N SER A 379 -9.27 -14.00 8.90
CA SER A 379 -10.32 -14.13 9.92
C SER A 379 -9.83 -13.82 11.33
N ARG A 380 -8.55 -14.07 11.64
CA ARG A 380 -7.96 -13.69 12.93
C ARG A 380 -7.73 -12.18 13.04
N ALA A 381 -7.34 -11.53 11.95
CA ALA A 381 -7.22 -10.08 11.94
C ALA A 381 -8.59 -9.43 12.10
N GLU A 382 -9.62 -9.89 11.37
CA GLU A 382 -11.00 -9.39 11.47
C GLU A 382 -11.57 -9.56 12.88
N ALA A 383 -11.41 -10.74 13.50
CA ALA A 383 -11.90 -10.97 14.85
C ALA A 383 -11.28 -10.03 15.90
N LEU A 384 -10.03 -9.61 15.71
CA LEU A 384 -9.39 -8.61 16.59
C LEU A 384 -9.96 -7.21 16.36
N VAL A 385 -10.37 -6.90 15.13
CA VAL A 385 -10.90 -5.59 14.74
C VAL A 385 -12.31 -5.40 15.28
N ASP A 386 -13.13 -6.44 15.24
CA ASP A 386 -14.51 -6.43 15.75
C ASP A 386 -14.59 -6.07 17.25
N ASP A 387 -13.51 -6.28 18.01
CA ASP A 387 -13.40 -5.99 19.45
C ASP A 387 -12.96 -4.53 19.76
N LEU A 388 -12.66 -3.70 18.75
CA LEU A 388 -12.23 -2.31 18.96
C LEU A 388 -13.41 -1.38 19.31
N ASP A 389 -13.20 -0.39 20.18
CA ASP A 389 -14.25 0.59 20.51
C ASP A 389 -14.42 1.71 19.47
N SER A 390 -13.40 1.98 18.64
CA SER A 390 -13.40 3.08 17.66
C SER A 390 -13.89 2.60 16.29
N GLU A 391 -15.07 3.07 15.87
CA GLU A 391 -15.65 2.75 14.54
C GLU A 391 -14.73 3.18 13.38
N ASP A 392 -14.12 4.36 13.47
CA ASP A 392 -13.20 4.86 12.43
C ASP A 392 -11.94 3.98 12.31
N LEU A 393 -11.39 3.53 13.44
CA LEU A 393 -10.24 2.64 13.45
C LEU A 393 -10.61 1.23 12.96
N GLN A 394 -11.81 0.73 13.30
CA GLN A 394 -12.34 -0.52 12.75
C GLN A 394 -12.41 -0.44 11.23
N GLN A 395 -13.00 0.63 10.69
CA GLN A 395 -13.14 0.83 9.26
C GLN A 395 -11.77 0.90 8.56
N LEU A 396 -10.78 1.55 9.17
CA LEU A 396 -9.41 1.56 8.67
C LEU A 396 -8.81 0.15 8.66
N CYS A 397 -8.94 -0.59 9.76
CA CYS A 397 -8.38 -1.93 9.85
C CYS A 397 -9.01 -2.91 8.84
N HIS A 398 -10.32 -2.87 8.63
CA HIS A 398 -10.96 -3.65 7.57
C HIS A 398 -10.47 -3.24 6.17
N PHE A 399 -10.37 -1.94 5.89
CA PHE A 399 -9.80 -1.46 4.63
C PHE A 399 -8.37 -1.98 4.41
N LEU A 400 -7.54 -2.00 5.45
CA LEU A 400 -6.18 -2.53 5.37
C LEU A 400 -6.16 -4.05 5.14
N ILE A 401 -7.02 -4.82 5.83
CA ILE A 401 -7.17 -6.25 5.60
C ILE A 401 -7.53 -6.52 4.13
N ASP A 402 -8.54 -5.82 3.61
CA ASP A 402 -9.02 -6.01 2.24
C ASP A 402 -8.00 -5.58 1.20
N THR A 403 -7.27 -4.50 1.45
CA THR A 403 -6.27 -3.98 0.51
C THR A 403 -5.00 -4.84 0.51
N VAL A 404 -4.53 -5.27 1.69
CA VAL A 404 -3.27 -6.00 1.84
C VAL A 404 -3.44 -7.49 1.51
N LEU A 405 -4.59 -8.08 1.88
CA LEU A 405 -4.91 -9.49 1.65
C LEU A 405 -5.94 -9.67 0.51
N ALA A 406 -6.00 -8.72 -0.43
CA ALA A 406 -6.87 -8.82 -1.59
C ALA A 406 -6.55 -10.11 -2.37
N PRO A 407 -7.54 -11.00 -2.61
CA PRO A 407 -7.37 -12.04 -3.61
C PRO A 407 -7.19 -11.37 -4.97
N GLU A 408 -6.40 -11.96 -5.87
CA GLU A 408 -6.36 -11.46 -7.24
C GLU A 408 -7.73 -11.64 -7.89
N ASP A 409 -8.19 -10.59 -8.56
CA ASP A 409 -9.14 -10.74 -9.65
C ASP A 409 -8.54 -11.73 -10.65
N VAL A 410 -9.27 -12.80 -10.95
CA VAL A 410 -9.05 -13.61 -12.17
C VAL A 410 -8.79 -12.63 -13.31
N PRO A 411 -7.74 -12.83 -14.15
CA PRO A 411 -7.35 -11.85 -15.16
C PRO A 411 -8.60 -11.35 -15.88
N LYS A 412 -8.84 -10.03 -15.79
CA LYS A 412 -9.95 -9.41 -16.52
C LYS A 412 -9.79 -9.85 -17.97
N PRO A 413 -10.82 -10.43 -18.60
CA PRO A 413 -10.74 -10.81 -20.00
C PRO A 413 -10.25 -9.59 -20.77
N ASP A 414 -9.27 -9.77 -21.66
CA ASP A 414 -8.76 -8.71 -22.53
C ASP A 414 -9.94 -7.91 -23.06
N LEU A 415 -10.13 -6.70 -22.52
CA LEU A 415 -11.10 -5.79 -23.07
C LEU A 415 -10.56 -5.48 -24.47
N PRO A 416 -11.34 -5.75 -25.54
CA PRO A 416 -10.92 -5.36 -26.87
C PRO A 416 -10.59 -3.87 -26.85
N PRO A 417 -9.52 -3.44 -27.54
CA PRO A 417 -9.10 -2.04 -27.52
C PRO A 417 -10.31 -1.16 -27.81
N ASP A 418 -10.51 -0.16 -26.96
CA ASP A 418 -11.61 0.80 -27.10
C ASP A 418 -11.74 1.20 -28.58
N PRO A 419 -12.94 1.12 -29.17
CA PRO A 419 -13.12 1.54 -30.55
C PRO A 419 -12.66 2.98 -30.64
N VAL A 420 -11.61 3.20 -31.46
CA VAL A 420 -11.09 4.52 -31.77
C VAL A 420 -12.28 5.40 -32.12
N ILE A 421 -12.62 6.32 -31.22
CA ILE A 421 -13.62 7.35 -31.51
C ILE A 421 -12.96 8.26 -32.53
N VAL A 422 -13.17 7.96 -33.81
CA VAL A 422 -12.78 8.84 -34.91
C VAL A 422 -13.61 10.11 -34.76
N PRO A 423 -13.00 11.29 -34.57
CA PRO A 423 -13.76 12.53 -34.53
C PRO A 423 -14.46 12.72 -35.87
N LEU A 424 -15.78 12.87 -35.83
CA LEU A 424 -16.60 13.29 -36.98
C LEU A 424 -16.05 14.62 -37.51
N GLN A 425 -15.45 14.59 -38.70
CA GLN A 425 -15.14 15.79 -39.44
C GLN A 425 -16.45 16.48 -39.81
N ILE A 426 -16.76 17.57 -39.11
CA ILE A 426 -17.80 18.50 -39.52
C ILE A 426 -17.26 19.24 -40.74
N THR A 427 -17.58 18.76 -41.93
CA THR A 427 -17.41 19.54 -43.17
C THR A 427 -18.44 20.65 -43.16
N GLY A 428 -17.98 21.89 -42.98
CA GLY A 428 -18.82 23.08 -43.12
C GLY A 428 -19.36 23.20 -44.55
N ALA A 429 -20.62 23.57 -44.64
CA ALA A 429 -21.26 24.14 -45.83
C ALA A 429 -21.62 25.59 -45.53
#